data_AF-A0AAN5C4Z3-F1
#
_entry.id   AF-A0AAN5C4Z3-F1
#
_cell.length_a   1.000
_cell.length_b   1.000
_cell.length_c   1.000
_cell.angle_alpha   90.00
_cell.angle_beta   90.00
_cell.angle_gamma   90.00
#
_symmetry.space_group_name_H-M   'P 1'
#
loop_
_entity.id
_entity.type
_entity.pdbx_description
1 polymer ?
#
loop_
_entity_poly.entity_id
_entity_poly.type
_entity_poly.pdbx_seq_one_letter_code
_entity_poly.pdbx_strand_id
1 'polypeptide(L)'
;MRPKRQQSWFQFVTEEVGASLIYDPNCLPQLIHLTDAPHRRHPALVSFLGRGKKDRALRSLFADNPSNSISTFGFRLRVDHRTLYSGRPILFTDGDPNQSPQPPDIGGLAGVEKIPIAWASSSGAQIVDTIVTRFLLPASHVVCIFAEDIGGLVGVQALLRRWIAIGPQATQPALRPRLLVVVETKEVTSGDESLGDAHLAGVLAPPSDAPEVFAGIHMLHVSSASVLSDEARYRPLKEELLKALDVMERDRSECGLHFSAAHLPGLLEKAIRHTAQAHDRTFNLIEKARPPPRPLEWTFHIGHFLRQGNKVAVEAQDIIISSSLMLDAFPPNMHGMMA
;
A
#
# COMPACT_ATOMS: atom_id res chain seq x y z
N MET A 1 -27.71 17.14 12.97
CA MET A 1 -27.31 15.78 12.53
C MET A 1 -25.87 15.86 12.03
N ARG A 2 -24.91 15.17 12.66
CA ARG A 2 -23.54 15.10 12.15
C ARG A 2 -23.54 14.15 10.94
N PRO A 3 -22.95 14.51 9.78
CA PRO A 3 -22.86 13.59 8.66
C PRO A 3 -22.09 12.34 9.11
N LYS A 4 -22.65 11.15 8.84
CA LYS A 4 -21.96 9.88 9.05
C LYS A 4 -20.74 9.87 8.13
N ARG A 5 -19.55 10.09 8.69
CA ARG A 5 -18.29 9.90 7.94
C ARG A 5 -18.20 8.43 7.55
N GLN A 6 -18.13 8.15 6.25
CA GLN A 6 -17.68 6.86 5.76
C GLN A 6 -16.27 6.61 6.32
N GLN A 7 -16.04 5.42 6.85
CA GLN A 7 -14.76 5.02 7.47
C GLN A 7 -13.91 4.14 6.54
N SER A 8 -14.36 3.91 5.30
CA SER A 8 -13.57 3.24 4.27
C SER A 8 -12.74 4.28 3.52
N TRP A 9 -11.46 3.95 3.33
CA TRP A 9 -10.53 4.71 2.51
C TRP A 9 -10.93 4.64 1.04
N PHE A 10 -11.33 3.44 0.60
CA PHE A 10 -11.99 3.27 -0.68
C PHE A 10 -12.95 2.08 -0.68
N GLN A 11 -13.97 2.12 -1.54
CA GLN A 11 -14.97 1.08 -1.71
C GLN A 11 -15.38 0.97 -3.18
N PHE A 12 -15.71 -0.25 -3.61
CA PHE A 12 -16.19 -0.51 -4.96
C PHE A 12 -17.71 -0.44 -5.04
N VAL A 13 -18.20 0.25 -6.06
CA VAL A 13 -19.62 0.40 -6.34
C VAL A 13 -19.91 -0.01 -7.78
N THR A 14 -20.92 -0.85 -7.97
CA THR A 14 -21.45 -1.22 -9.28
C THR A 14 -22.55 -0.27 -9.69
N GLU A 15 -22.61 0.08 -10.97
CA GLU A 15 -23.63 0.94 -11.55
C GLU A 15 -24.33 0.27 -12.71
N GLU A 16 -25.44 0.84 -13.17
CA GLU A 16 -26.18 0.34 -14.34
C GLU A 16 -25.29 0.25 -15.59
N VAL A 17 -24.32 1.17 -15.71
CA VAL A 17 -23.35 1.20 -16.80
C VAL A 17 -21.93 1.30 -16.22
N GLY A 18 -21.44 0.20 -15.65
CA GLY A 18 -20.04 0.05 -15.24
C GLY A 18 -19.83 0.01 -13.72
N ALA A 19 -18.71 0.57 -13.27
CA ALA A 19 -18.36 0.60 -11.85
C ALA A 19 -17.59 1.87 -11.50
N SER A 20 -17.69 2.27 -10.24
CA SER A 20 -16.95 3.38 -9.66
C SER A 20 -16.28 2.97 -8.36
N LEU A 21 -15.25 3.72 -8.03
CA LEU A 21 -14.59 3.70 -6.75
C LEU A 21 -15.07 4.89 -5.92
N ILE A 22 -15.60 4.64 -4.74
CA ILE A 22 -15.83 5.65 -3.72
C ILE A 22 -14.53 5.81 -2.95
N TYR A 23 -13.92 6.99 -2.96
CA TYR A 23 -12.60 7.27 -2.39
C TYR A 23 -12.66 8.47 -1.44
N ASP A 24 -12.09 8.34 -0.24
CA ASP A 24 -11.93 9.46 0.68
C ASP A 24 -10.51 10.05 0.57
N PRO A 25 -10.32 11.19 -0.15
CA PRO A 25 -9.02 11.83 -0.29
C PRO A 25 -8.48 12.39 1.02
N ASN A 26 -9.34 12.63 2.00
CA ASN A 26 -8.95 13.24 3.26
C ASN A 26 -8.57 12.22 4.33
N CYS A 27 -8.89 10.93 4.12
CA CYS A 27 -8.64 9.88 5.10
C CYS A 27 -7.16 9.82 5.51
N LEU A 28 -6.25 9.65 4.54
CA LEU A 28 -4.83 9.54 4.81
C LEU A 28 -4.22 10.87 5.33
N PRO A 29 -4.47 12.05 4.69
CA PRO A 29 -4.05 13.33 5.22
C PRO A 29 -4.45 13.54 6.70
N GLN A 30 -5.69 13.26 7.08
CA GLN A 30 -6.16 13.48 8.44
C GLN A 30 -5.52 12.54 9.47
N LEU A 31 -5.12 11.34 9.06
CA LEU A 31 -4.44 10.38 9.94
C LEU A 31 -2.99 10.80 10.25
N ILE A 32 -2.32 11.52 9.34
CA ILE A 32 -0.87 11.78 9.44
C ILE A 32 -0.50 13.26 9.61
N HIS A 33 -1.35 14.21 9.20
CA HIS A 33 -1.04 15.66 9.30
C HIS A 33 -1.24 16.26 10.70
N LEU A 34 -1.64 15.48 11.71
CA LEU A 34 -1.80 15.95 13.08
C LEU A 34 -0.45 16.23 13.81
N THR A 35 0.64 16.41 13.06
CA THR A 35 1.99 16.27 13.60
C THR A 35 2.96 17.32 13.09
N ASP A 36 3.83 17.79 13.98
CA ASP A 36 4.90 18.72 13.65
C ASP A 36 5.96 17.99 12.80
N ALA A 37 6.32 18.58 11.65
CA ALA A 37 7.32 18.12 10.67
C ALA A 37 6.97 16.83 9.87
N PRO A 38 6.00 16.87 8.94
CA PRO A 38 5.59 15.72 8.11
C PRO A 38 6.70 15.19 7.18
N HIS A 39 7.71 16.00 6.83
CA HIS A 39 8.83 15.57 5.99
C HIS A 39 9.83 14.65 6.71
N ARG A 40 9.83 14.65 8.05
CA ARG A 40 10.74 13.81 8.87
C ARG A 40 10.14 12.47 9.26
N ARG A 41 8.88 12.23 8.89
CA ARG A 41 8.15 11.02 9.24
C ARG A 41 7.92 10.20 8.01
N HIS A 42 8.10 8.90 8.13
CA HIS A 42 7.96 7.98 7.02
C HIS A 42 6.95 6.90 7.40
N PRO A 43 5.68 7.04 6.98
CA PRO A 43 4.64 6.10 7.35
C PRO A 43 4.83 4.74 6.68
N ALA A 44 4.67 3.67 7.46
CA ALA A 44 4.70 2.31 6.94
C ALA A 44 3.27 1.76 6.80
N LEU A 45 2.83 1.43 5.59
CA LEU A 45 1.52 0.82 5.33
C LEU A 45 1.55 -0.72 5.41
N VAL A 46 0.63 -1.30 6.18
CA VAL A 46 0.36 -2.73 6.27
C VAL A 46 -1.07 -3.02 5.80
N SER A 47 -1.26 -3.98 4.90
CA SER A 47 -2.59 -4.43 4.47
C SER A 47 -2.96 -5.76 5.11
N PHE A 48 -4.16 -5.87 5.65
CA PHE A 48 -4.70 -7.10 6.24
C PHE A 48 -5.92 -7.57 5.44
N LEU A 49 -5.87 -8.79 4.92
CA LEU A 49 -6.83 -9.31 3.96
C LEU A 49 -7.51 -10.56 4.49
N GLY A 50 -8.85 -10.51 4.55
CA GLY A 50 -9.67 -11.55 5.17
C GLY A 50 -10.95 -11.00 5.77
N ARG A 51 -11.55 -11.77 6.68
CA ARG A 51 -12.87 -11.56 7.28
C ARG A 51 -12.77 -11.69 8.81
N GLY A 52 -13.41 -12.71 9.40
CA GLY A 52 -13.56 -12.82 10.84
C GLY A 52 -12.25 -13.12 11.58
N LYS A 53 -11.38 -13.97 11.02
CA LYS A 53 -10.08 -14.29 11.63
C LYS A 53 -9.15 -13.08 11.60
N LYS A 54 -9.14 -12.34 10.48
CA LYS A 54 -8.49 -11.04 10.35
C LYS A 54 -8.97 -10.06 11.44
N ASP A 55 -10.29 -9.89 11.60
CA ASP A 55 -10.85 -8.95 12.58
C ASP A 55 -10.50 -9.32 14.03
N ARG A 56 -10.38 -10.62 14.32
CA ARG A 56 -9.89 -11.12 15.61
C ARG A 56 -8.40 -10.78 15.81
N ALA A 57 -7.57 -11.02 14.80
CA ALA A 57 -6.15 -10.69 14.86
C ALA A 57 -5.91 -9.18 15.03
N LEU A 58 -6.60 -8.34 14.26
CA LEU A 58 -6.47 -6.88 14.33
C LEU A 58 -6.79 -6.32 15.72
N ARG A 59 -7.80 -6.87 16.41
CA ARG A 59 -8.14 -6.48 17.78
C ARG A 59 -7.01 -6.77 18.76
N SER A 60 -6.27 -7.86 18.55
CA SER A 60 -5.13 -8.25 19.38
C SER A 60 -3.87 -7.41 19.04
N LEU A 61 -3.56 -7.26 17.75
CA LEU A 61 -2.40 -6.51 17.28
C LEU A 61 -2.49 -5.02 17.65
N PHE A 62 -3.68 -4.44 17.51
CA PHE A 62 -3.96 -3.01 17.63
C PHE A 62 -5.02 -2.71 18.70
N ALA A 63 -4.86 -3.28 19.89
CA ALA A 63 -5.83 -3.17 21.00
C ALA A 63 -6.28 -1.73 21.35
N ASP A 64 -5.43 -0.73 21.16
CA ASP A 64 -5.73 0.68 21.48
C ASP A 64 -6.46 1.42 20.35
N ASN A 65 -6.85 0.70 19.29
CA ASN A 65 -7.54 1.27 18.13
C ASN A 65 -9.01 0.79 18.14
N PRO A 66 -9.94 1.59 18.69
CA PRO A 66 -11.33 1.17 18.83
C PRO A 66 -11.95 0.88 17.46
N SER A 67 -12.58 -0.28 17.34
CA SER A 67 -13.30 -0.68 16.12
C SER A 67 -14.65 0.02 16.06
N ASN A 68 -14.66 1.29 15.68
CA ASN A 68 -15.88 2.10 15.63
C ASN A 68 -16.65 1.96 14.31
N SER A 69 -16.50 0.86 13.57
CA SER A 69 -16.98 0.76 12.20
C SER A 69 -17.99 -0.35 11.94
N ILE A 70 -19.15 0.09 11.42
CA ILE A 70 -20.31 -0.70 10.99
C ILE A 70 -20.21 -1.02 9.48
N SER A 71 -19.26 -0.43 8.74
CA SER A 71 -19.09 -0.70 7.31
C SER A 71 -18.37 -2.03 7.09
N THR A 72 -19.11 -3.01 6.58
CA THR A 72 -18.62 -4.34 6.16
C THR A 72 -17.93 -4.32 4.79
N PHE A 73 -17.97 -3.19 4.08
CA PHE A 73 -17.54 -3.11 2.68
C PHE A 73 -16.43 -2.08 2.46
N GLY A 74 -15.56 -2.36 1.49
CA GLY A 74 -14.39 -1.56 1.14
C GLY A 74 -13.13 -1.89 1.94
N PHE A 75 -12.14 -1.05 1.74
CA PHE A 75 -10.87 -1.06 2.45
C PHE A 75 -10.84 0.11 3.41
N ARG A 76 -10.64 -0.17 4.70
CA ARG A 76 -10.53 0.87 5.74
C ARG A 76 -9.07 1.25 5.90
N LEU A 77 -8.79 2.49 6.31
CA LEU A 77 -7.43 2.92 6.64
C LEU A 77 -7.42 3.50 8.05
N ARG A 78 -6.45 3.05 8.85
CA ARG A 78 -6.25 3.42 10.24
C ARG A 78 -4.76 3.64 10.50
N VAL A 79 -4.46 4.28 11.62
CA VAL A 79 -3.09 4.45 12.12
C VAL A 79 -3.01 3.78 13.48
N ASP A 80 -1.92 3.08 13.77
CA ASP A 80 -1.68 2.59 15.12
C ASP A 80 -1.37 3.78 16.04
N HIS A 81 -2.31 4.13 16.91
CA HIS A 81 -2.18 5.24 17.86
C HIS A 81 -0.88 5.22 18.66
N ARG A 82 -0.32 4.03 18.95
CA ARG A 82 0.95 3.89 19.68
C ARG A 82 2.15 4.43 18.90
N THR A 83 2.05 4.46 17.58
CA THR A 83 3.13 4.86 16.66
C THR A 83 2.91 6.23 16.03
N LEU A 84 1.75 6.86 16.27
CA LEU A 84 1.33 8.12 15.65
C LEU A 84 2.37 9.23 15.77
N TYR A 85 3.02 9.34 16.94
CA TYR A 85 4.02 10.37 17.22
C TYR A 85 5.47 9.94 16.98
N SER A 86 5.69 8.71 16.54
CA SER A 86 7.02 8.21 16.20
C SER A 86 7.48 8.73 14.83
N GLY A 87 8.78 8.54 14.51
CA GLY A 87 9.31 8.80 13.17
C GLY A 87 8.71 7.88 12.09
N ARG A 88 8.10 6.77 12.50
CA ARG A 88 7.55 5.72 11.64
C ARG A 88 6.12 5.35 12.07
N PRO A 89 5.12 6.20 11.78
CA PRO A 89 3.74 5.86 12.05
C PRO A 89 3.32 4.63 11.22
N ILE A 90 2.80 3.60 11.88
CA ILE A 90 2.30 2.40 11.23
C ILE A 90 0.85 2.65 10.81
N LEU A 91 0.65 2.75 9.51
CA LEU A 91 -0.65 2.77 8.88
C LEU A 91 -1.08 1.34 8.60
N PHE A 92 -2.35 1.04 8.80
CA PHE A 92 -2.89 -0.25 8.43
C PHE A 92 -4.23 -0.14 7.76
N THR A 93 -4.39 -0.95 6.73
CA THR A 93 -5.63 -1.09 5.99
C THR A 93 -6.16 -2.50 6.09
N ASP A 94 -7.47 -2.64 6.06
CA ASP A 94 -8.10 -3.94 6.15
C ASP A 94 -9.35 -4.04 5.27
N GLY A 95 -9.57 -5.21 4.68
CA GLY A 95 -10.69 -5.51 3.80
C GLY A 95 -10.73 -6.96 3.34
N ASP A 96 -11.79 -7.34 2.64
CA ASP A 96 -11.93 -8.66 2.02
C ASP A 96 -11.51 -8.57 0.54
N PRO A 97 -10.47 -9.29 0.09
CA PRO A 97 -10.05 -9.27 -1.32
C PRO A 97 -11.05 -9.97 -2.25
N ASN A 98 -11.98 -10.78 -1.73
CA ASN A 98 -13.02 -11.45 -2.51
C ASN A 98 -14.37 -10.71 -2.44
N GLN A 99 -14.40 -9.48 -1.93
CA GLN A 99 -15.63 -8.70 -1.85
C GLN A 99 -16.19 -8.42 -3.25
N SER A 100 -17.52 -8.46 -3.38
CA SER A 100 -18.19 -7.99 -4.58
C SER A 100 -18.46 -6.48 -4.50
N PRO A 101 -18.28 -5.73 -5.60
CA PRO A 101 -18.73 -4.34 -5.67
C PRO A 101 -20.23 -4.23 -5.34
N GLN A 102 -20.58 -3.25 -4.52
CA GLN A 102 -21.95 -3.10 -3.98
C GLN A 102 -22.76 -2.08 -4.78
N PRO A 103 -24.10 -2.12 -4.75
CA PRO A 103 -24.91 -1.04 -5.30
C PRO A 103 -24.63 0.29 -4.57
N PRO A 104 -24.86 1.44 -5.23
CA PRO A 104 -24.56 2.75 -4.69
C PRO A 104 -25.43 3.07 -3.47
N ASP A 105 -24.84 3.07 -2.27
CA ASP A 105 -25.46 3.68 -1.08
C ASP A 105 -24.91 5.11 -0.92
N ILE A 106 -25.29 6.00 -1.84
CA ILE A 106 -24.81 7.40 -1.90
C ILE A 106 -25.67 8.29 -0.98
N GLY A 107 -25.99 7.79 0.21
CA GLY A 107 -26.67 8.56 1.25
C GLY A 107 -25.75 9.57 1.93
N GLY A 108 -25.58 10.76 1.35
CA GLY A 108 -25.15 11.97 2.08
C GLY A 108 -23.73 11.95 2.67
N LEU A 109 -22.75 11.46 1.91
CA LEU A 109 -21.37 11.33 2.35
C LEU A 109 -20.55 12.58 2.02
N ALA A 110 -20.53 13.54 2.94
CA ALA A 110 -19.71 14.74 2.78
C ALA A 110 -18.20 14.40 2.80
N GLY A 111 -17.46 14.86 1.80
CA GLY A 111 -15.99 14.75 1.74
C GLY A 111 -15.45 13.49 1.04
N VAL A 112 -16.32 12.71 0.39
CA VAL A 112 -15.96 11.50 -0.36
C VAL A 112 -16.16 11.75 -1.86
N GLU A 113 -15.27 11.23 -2.69
CA GLU A 113 -15.32 11.35 -4.13
C GLU A 113 -15.73 10.05 -4.81
N LYS A 114 -16.42 10.18 -5.93
CA LYS A 114 -16.76 9.06 -6.81
C LYS A 114 -15.86 9.12 -8.04
N ILE A 115 -14.98 8.13 -8.18
CA ILE A 115 -14.01 7.99 -9.27
C ILE A 115 -14.50 6.88 -10.22
N PRO A 116 -14.91 7.20 -11.46
CA PRO A 116 -15.31 6.18 -12.42
C PRO A 116 -14.16 5.23 -12.77
N ILE A 117 -14.46 3.93 -12.91
CA ILE A 117 -13.51 2.93 -13.36
C ILE A 117 -13.70 2.75 -14.87
N ALA A 118 -12.83 3.40 -15.65
CA ALA A 118 -13.02 3.57 -17.10
C ALA A 118 -13.02 2.25 -17.89
N TRP A 119 -12.41 1.20 -17.34
CA TRP A 119 -12.28 -0.12 -17.96
C TRP A 119 -13.24 -1.17 -17.39
N ALA A 120 -14.12 -0.82 -16.45
CA ALA A 120 -15.01 -1.77 -15.78
C ALA A 120 -15.98 -2.49 -16.74
N SER A 121 -16.49 -1.78 -17.75
CA SER A 121 -17.52 -2.32 -18.67
C SER A 121 -16.94 -3.12 -19.85
N SER A 122 -15.63 -3.05 -20.09
CA SER A 122 -15.01 -3.50 -21.34
C SER A 122 -13.88 -4.52 -21.19
N SER A 123 -13.33 -4.70 -19.98
CA SER A 123 -12.06 -5.41 -19.81
C SER A 123 -12.16 -6.87 -19.36
N GLY A 124 -13.32 -7.35 -18.90
CA GLY A 124 -13.43 -8.65 -18.22
C GLY A 124 -12.56 -8.77 -16.96
N ALA A 125 -11.84 -7.70 -16.59
CA ALA A 125 -10.89 -7.67 -15.49
C ALA A 125 -11.66 -7.59 -14.17
N GLN A 126 -11.20 -8.37 -13.18
CA GLN A 126 -11.79 -8.34 -11.85
C GLN A 126 -11.40 -7.03 -11.17
N ILE A 127 -12.38 -6.13 -11.01
CA ILE A 127 -12.16 -4.77 -10.50
C ILE A 127 -11.36 -4.76 -9.19
N VAL A 128 -11.76 -5.62 -8.25
CA VAL A 128 -11.13 -5.72 -6.94
C VAL A 128 -9.69 -6.22 -7.05
N ASP A 129 -9.44 -7.30 -7.80
CA ASP A 129 -8.08 -7.81 -7.99
C ASP A 129 -7.19 -6.77 -8.67
N THR A 130 -7.67 -6.05 -9.68
CA THR A 130 -6.87 -5.00 -10.34
C THR A 130 -6.50 -3.89 -9.38
N ILE A 131 -7.44 -3.38 -8.59
CA ILE A 131 -7.16 -2.28 -7.65
C ILE A 131 -6.30 -2.77 -6.49
N VAL A 132 -6.53 -3.97 -5.97
CA VAL A 132 -5.67 -4.56 -4.94
C VAL A 132 -4.25 -4.73 -5.50
N THR A 133 -4.11 -5.33 -6.67
CA THR A 133 -2.80 -5.70 -7.19
C THR A 133 -1.99 -4.52 -7.71
N ARG A 134 -2.64 -3.56 -8.38
CA ARG A 134 -1.95 -2.44 -9.03
C ARG A 134 -1.87 -1.18 -8.16
N PHE A 135 -2.65 -1.09 -7.09
CA PHE A 135 -2.60 0.03 -6.15
C PHE A 135 -2.27 -0.41 -4.71
N LEU A 136 -3.04 -1.31 -4.12
CA LEU A 136 -2.89 -1.64 -2.69
C LEU A 136 -1.58 -2.38 -2.39
N LEU A 137 -1.20 -3.36 -3.22
CA LEU A 137 0.04 -4.12 -3.06
C LEU A 137 1.28 -3.21 -3.17
N PRO A 138 1.46 -2.38 -4.23
CA PRO A 138 2.59 -1.45 -4.31
C PRO A 138 2.62 -0.43 -3.16
N ALA A 139 1.45 0.03 -2.68
CA ALA A 139 1.38 0.95 -1.56
C ALA A 139 1.88 0.30 -0.24
N SER A 140 1.66 -1.01 -0.08
CA SER A 140 1.92 -1.76 1.15
C SER A 140 3.38 -2.16 1.28
N HIS A 141 3.91 -2.08 2.50
CA HIS A 141 5.20 -2.68 2.85
C HIS A 141 5.00 -4.17 3.13
N VAL A 142 3.98 -4.48 3.93
CA VAL A 142 3.62 -5.85 4.29
C VAL A 142 2.14 -6.09 4.01
N VAL A 143 1.82 -7.27 3.48
CA VAL A 143 0.44 -7.72 3.24
C VAL A 143 0.23 -9.01 4.03
N CYS A 144 -0.76 -9.04 4.91
CA CYS A 144 -1.15 -10.21 5.68
C CYS A 144 -2.43 -10.82 5.10
N ILE A 145 -2.39 -12.07 4.67
CA ILE A 145 -3.56 -12.81 4.19
C ILE A 145 -3.94 -13.86 5.24
N PHE A 146 -5.19 -13.86 5.70
CA PHE A 146 -5.72 -14.89 6.59
C PHE A 146 -6.30 -16.02 5.76
N ALA A 147 -5.60 -17.15 5.68
CA ALA A 147 -5.94 -18.25 4.77
C ALA A 147 -7.36 -18.79 5.03
N GLU A 148 -7.70 -19.06 6.29
CA GLU A 148 -9.02 -19.56 6.68
C GLU A 148 -10.18 -18.62 6.31
N ASP A 149 -9.92 -17.32 6.21
CA ASP A 149 -10.96 -16.36 5.83
C ASP A 149 -11.27 -16.40 4.32
N ILE A 150 -10.36 -16.93 3.49
CA ILE A 150 -10.46 -16.88 2.02
C ILE A 150 -10.52 -18.26 1.36
N GLY A 151 -10.85 -19.31 2.11
CA GLY A 151 -10.97 -20.68 1.59
C GLY A 151 -9.71 -21.53 1.76
N GLY A 152 -8.89 -21.23 2.77
CA GLY A 152 -7.65 -21.93 3.08
C GLY A 152 -6.53 -21.64 2.07
N LEU A 153 -5.51 -22.50 2.06
CA LEU A 153 -4.35 -22.33 1.18
C LEU A 153 -4.68 -22.42 -0.31
N VAL A 154 -5.72 -23.18 -0.69
CA VAL A 154 -6.20 -23.24 -2.08
C VAL A 154 -6.75 -21.88 -2.50
N GLY A 155 -7.52 -21.22 -1.61
CA GLY A 155 -8.01 -19.87 -1.84
C GLY A 155 -6.88 -18.84 -1.97
N VAL A 156 -5.87 -18.92 -1.08
CA VAL A 156 -4.66 -18.10 -1.17
C VAL A 156 -3.96 -18.31 -2.51
N GLN A 157 -3.70 -19.55 -2.91
CA GLN A 157 -3.03 -19.87 -4.17
C GLN A 157 -3.79 -19.32 -5.38
N ALA A 158 -5.12 -19.48 -5.41
CA ALA A 158 -5.95 -18.95 -6.48
C ALA A 158 -5.86 -17.42 -6.58
N LEU A 159 -5.85 -16.73 -5.43
CA LEU A 159 -5.72 -15.29 -5.36
C LEU A 159 -4.31 -14.82 -5.78
N LEU A 160 -3.25 -15.50 -5.35
CA LEU A 160 -1.88 -15.18 -5.78
C LEU A 160 -1.70 -15.36 -7.29
N ARG A 161 -2.29 -16.40 -7.90
CA ARG A 161 -2.27 -16.59 -9.36
C ARG A 161 -2.91 -15.41 -10.09
N ARG A 162 -4.05 -14.91 -9.61
CA ARG A 162 -4.71 -13.73 -10.21
C ARG A 162 -3.83 -12.49 -10.08
N TRP A 163 -3.23 -12.28 -8.91
CA TRP A 163 -2.34 -11.14 -8.68
C TRP A 163 -1.05 -11.20 -9.49
N ILE A 164 -0.48 -12.39 -9.68
CA ILE A 164 0.69 -12.59 -10.56
C ILE A 164 0.35 -12.30 -12.03
N ALA A 165 -0.88 -12.57 -12.46
CA ALA A 165 -1.33 -12.25 -13.82
C ALA A 165 -1.55 -10.74 -14.04
N ILE A 166 -2.01 -10.01 -13.02
CA ILE A 166 -2.43 -8.58 -13.14
C ILE A 166 -1.35 -7.59 -12.67
N GLY A 167 -0.57 -7.98 -11.68
CA GLY A 167 0.39 -7.15 -10.95
C GLY A 167 1.71 -6.80 -11.62
N PRO A 168 2.20 -7.55 -12.63
CA PRO A 168 3.45 -7.19 -13.28
C PRO A 168 3.38 -5.76 -13.81
N GLN A 169 4.47 -5.02 -13.63
CA GLN A 169 4.59 -3.64 -14.07
C GLN A 169 3.45 -2.74 -13.52
N ALA A 170 2.97 -3.00 -12.30
CA ALA A 170 2.04 -2.10 -11.62
C ALA A 170 2.64 -0.70 -11.43
N THR A 171 3.91 -0.65 -11.02
CA THR A 171 4.64 0.59 -10.73
C THR A 171 6.03 0.59 -11.37
N GLN A 172 6.56 1.78 -11.61
CA GLN A 172 7.95 2.01 -12.00
C GLN A 172 8.55 3.16 -11.17
N PRO A 173 9.64 2.94 -10.41
CA PRO A 173 10.27 1.64 -10.11
C PRO A 173 9.32 0.65 -9.43
N ALA A 174 9.66 -0.64 -9.46
CA ALA A 174 8.79 -1.68 -8.92
C ALA A 174 8.72 -1.61 -7.38
N LEU A 175 7.52 -1.39 -6.84
CA LEU A 175 7.22 -1.54 -5.42
C LEU A 175 6.55 -2.89 -5.16
N ARG A 176 7.18 -3.73 -4.35
CA ARG A 176 6.71 -5.08 -4.03
C ARG A 176 6.56 -5.23 -2.52
N PRO A 177 5.38 -5.64 -2.01
CA PRO A 177 5.23 -5.93 -0.59
C PRO A 177 5.84 -7.28 -0.23
N ARG A 178 6.16 -7.46 1.06
CA ARG A 178 6.35 -8.78 1.63
C ARG A 178 5.00 -9.38 2.04
N LEU A 179 4.76 -10.63 1.69
CA LEU A 179 3.51 -11.32 1.98
C LEU A 179 3.66 -12.23 3.20
N LEU A 180 2.72 -12.11 4.14
CA LEU A 180 2.56 -13.00 5.29
C LEU A 180 1.24 -13.77 5.13
N VAL A 181 1.30 -15.09 4.99
CA VAL A 181 0.12 -15.96 4.90
C VAL A 181 -0.12 -16.59 6.25
N VAL A 182 -1.18 -16.17 6.94
CA VAL A 182 -1.53 -16.62 8.28
C VAL A 182 -2.43 -17.85 8.20
N VAL A 183 -1.98 -18.96 8.77
CA VAL A 183 -2.64 -20.26 8.77
C VAL A 183 -2.91 -20.71 10.20
N GLU A 184 -4.11 -21.17 10.49
CA GLU A 184 -4.44 -21.73 11.80
C GLU A 184 -4.04 -23.21 11.88
N THR A 185 -3.27 -23.58 12.91
CA THR A 185 -2.87 -24.97 13.18
C THR A 185 -3.41 -25.44 14.52
N LYS A 186 -3.81 -26.71 14.60
CA LYS A 186 -4.27 -27.36 15.84
C LYS A 186 -3.12 -27.88 16.70
N GLU A 187 -1.93 -28.05 16.14
CA GLU A 187 -0.80 -28.69 16.81
C GLU A 187 0.33 -27.68 17.03
N VAL A 188 0.75 -27.55 18.28
CA VAL A 188 2.04 -26.97 18.66
C VAL A 188 3.03 -28.14 18.70
N THR A 189 3.37 -28.70 17.55
CA THR A 189 4.38 -29.75 17.45
C THR A 189 5.73 -29.10 17.18
N SER A 190 6.49 -28.96 18.24
CA SER A 190 7.85 -28.42 18.31
C SER A 190 8.90 -29.30 17.61
N GLY A 191 8.68 -29.74 16.36
CA GLY A 191 9.68 -30.57 15.69
C GLY A 191 9.43 -31.09 14.27
N ASP A 192 8.31 -30.78 13.61
CA ASP A 192 8.03 -31.29 12.24
C ASP A 192 7.76 -30.18 11.19
N GLU A 193 8.23 -28.96 11.48
CA GLU A 193 8.02 -27.77 10.64
C GLU A 193 8.62 -27.93 9.23
N SER A 194 9.71 -28.69 9.06
CA SER A 194 10.47 -28.72 7.80
C SER A 194 9.80 -29.46 6.63
N LEU A 195 8.97 -30.48 6.88
CA LEU A 195 8.37 -31.30 5.81
C LEU A 195 7.02 -30.74 5.35
N GLY A 196 6.22 -30.21 6.29
CA GLY A 196 5.01 -29.47 5.99
C GLY A 196 5.31 -28.17 5.25
N ASP A 197 6.30 -27.40 5.71
CA ASP A 197 6.68 -26.13 5.07
C ASP A 197 7.20 -26.33 3.65
N ALA A 198 7.94 -27.41 3.35
CA ALA A 198 8.44 -27.64 1.99
C ALA A 198 7.31 -27.95 0.98
N HIS A 199 6.33 -28.78 1.38
CA HIS A 199 5.18 -29.10 0.53
C HIS A 199 4.27 -27.87 0.35
N LEU A 200 4.03 -27.13 1.42
CA LEU A 200 3.18 -25.94 1.42
C LEU A 200 3.86 -24.72 0.76
N ALA A 201 5.18 -24.60 0.87
CA ALA A 201 5.98 -23.67 0.08
C ALA A 201 5.87 -23.99 -1.41
N GLY A 202 5.84 -25.26 -1.79
CA GLY A 202 5.52 -25.68 -3.17
C GLY A 202 4.11 -25.28 -3.62
N VAL A 203 3.12 -25.27 -2.72
CA VAL A 203 1.75 -24.82 -3.02
C VAL A 203 1.70 -23.32 -3.29
N LEU A 204 2.44 -22.52 -2.52
CA LEU A 204 2.48 -21.06 -2.67
C LEU A 204 3.56 -20.58 -3.65
N ALA A 205 4.45 -21.46 -4.08
CA ALA A 205 5.51 -21.13 -5.02
C ALA A 205 4.89 -20.63 -6.32
N PRO A 206 5.24 -19.41 -6.78
CA PRO A 206 4.86 -18.99 -8.10
C PRO A 206 5.53 -19.91 -9.15
N PRO A 207 4.95 -20.02 -10.36
CA PRO A 207 5.62 -20.70 -11.47
C PRO A 207 7.04 -20.15 -11.67
N SER A 208 7.99 -20.99 -12.09
CA SER A 208 9.41 -20.59 -12.22
C SER A 208 9.65 -19.37 -13.11
N ASP A 209 8.77 -19.12 -14.08
CA ASP A 209 8.86 -18.00 -15.04
C ASP A 209 7.93 -16.84 -14.69
N ALA A 210 7.32 -16.88 -13.50
CA ALA A 210 6.37 -15.85 -13.10
C ALA A 210 7.09 -14.53 -12.77
N PRO A 211 6.57 -13.39 -13.25
CA PRO A 211 7.08 -12.08 -12.86
C PRO A 211 6.96 -11.87 -11.34
N GLU A 212 8.01 -11.31 -10.75
CA GLU A 212 8.05 -11.01 -9.32
C GLU A 212 7.09 -9.86 -8.98
N VAL A 213 5.96 -10.19 -8.34
CA VAL A 213 4.97 -9.24 -7.81
C VAL A 213 5.17 -8.98 -6.31
N PHE A 214 5.84 -9.90 -5.61
CA PHE A 214 6.09 -9.83 -4.16
C PHE A 214 7.59 -9.85 -3.90
N ALA A 215 8.04 -9.20 -2.82
CA ALA A 215 9.43 -9.27 -2.37
C ALA A 215 9.75 -10.63 -1.69
N GLY A 216 8.72 -11.33 -1.25
CA GLY A 216 8.82 -12.67 -0.67
C GLY A 216 7.49 -13.07 -0.05
N ILE A 217 7.26 -14.37 0.06
CA ILE A 217 6.07 -14.97 0.68
C ILE A 217 6.53 -15.78 1.88
N HIS A 218 5.95 -15.50 3.05
CA HIS A 218 6.25 -16.21 4.28
C HIS A 218 4.95 -16.73 4.90
N MET A 219 4.93 -18.01 5.26
CA MET A 219 3.81 -18.63 5.94
C MET A 219 4.00 -18.48 7.45
N LEU A 220 2.92 -18.14 8.15
CA LEU A 220 2.90 -17.98 9.60
C LEU A 220 1.80 -18.82 10.21
N HIS A 221 2.21 -19.74 11.06
CA HIS A 221 1.33 -20.61 11.80
C HIS A 221 0.88 -19.92 13.09
N VAL A 222 -0.44 -19.78 13.27
CA VAL A 222 -1.05 -19.31 14.52
C VAL A 222 -1.86 -20.44 15.15
N SER A 223 -1.75 -20.58 16.46
CA SER A 223 -2.44 -21.66 17.17
C SER A 223 -3.96 -21.46 17.12
N SER A 224 -4.71 -22.46 16.67
CA SER A 224 -6.18 -22.49 16.73
C SER A 224 -6.72 -22.88 18.11
N ALA A 225 -5.84 -23.25 19.06
CA ALA A 225 -6.23 -23.71 20.39
C ALA A 225 -6.99 -22.61 21.15
N SER A 226 -8.16 -22.95 21.69
CA SER A 226 -9.02 -22.05 22.47
C SER A 226 -8.42 -21.64 23.83
N VAL A 227 -7.37 -22.33 24.28
CA VAL A 227 -6.74 -22.14 25.59
C VAL A 227 -5.88 -20.86 25.65
N LEU A 228 -5.36 -20.40 24.49
CA LEU A 228 -4.56 -19.18 24.43
C LEU A 228 -5.44 -17.94 24.33
N SER A 229 -5.03 -16.87 25.02
CA SER A 229 -5.58 -15.54 24.78
C SER A 229 -5.26 -15.09 23.35
N ASP A 230 -6.05 -14.15 22.81
CA ASP A 230 -5.84 -13.66 21.45
C ASP A 230 -4.50 -12.91 21.34
N GLU A 231 -4.03 -12.26 22.41
CA GLU A 231 -2.70 -11.64 22.49
C GLU A 231 -1.59 -12.68 22.39
N ALA A 232 -1.71 -13.80 23.09
CA ALA A 232 -0.75 -14.88 23.02
C ALA A 232 -0.77 -15.57 21.64
N ARG A 233 -1.96 -15.79 21.08
CA ARG A 233 -2.15 -16.43 19.76
C ARG A 233 -1.49 -15.64 18.63
N TYR A 234 -1.68 -14.31 18.61
CA TYR A 234 -1.21 -13.46 17.52
C TYR A 234 0.14 -12.78 17.80
N ARG A 235 0.82 -13.12 18.90
CA ARG A 235 2.17 -12.63 19.18
C ARG A 235 3.18 -12.97 18.07
N PRO A 236 3.25 -14.22 17.54
CA PRO A 236 4.19 -14.53 16.46
C PRO A 236 3.93 -13.69 15.21
N LEU A 237 2.66 -13.48 14.87
CA LEU A 237 2.26 -12.59 13.76
C LEU A 237 2.74 -11.15 13.99
N LYS A 238 2.61 -10.63 15.22
CA LYS A 238 3.08 -9.28 15.55
C LYS A 238 4.59 -9.14 15.38
N GLU A 239 5.35 -10.11 15.87
CA GLU A 239 6.81 -10.11 15.79
C GLU A 239 7.29 -10.17 14.34
N GLU A 240 6.72 -11.09 13.55
CA GLU A 240 7.07 -11.24 12.14
C GLU A 240 6.62 -10.07 11.27
N LEU A 241 5.48 -9.46 11.59
CA LEU A 241 5.04 -8.22 10.96
C LEU A 241 6.06 -7.09 11.17
N LEU A 242 6.52 -6.88 12.41
CA LEU A 242 7.48 -5.81 12.72
C LEU A 242 8.84 -6.08 12.05
N LYS A 243 9.32 -7.33 12.05
CA LYS A 243 10.53 -7.71 11.31
C LYS A 243 10.40 -7.46 9.81
N ALA A 244 9.28 -7.87 9.21
CA ALA A 244 9.02 -7.67 7.79
C ALA A 244 8.94 -6.18 7.41
N LEU A 245 8.35 -5.36 8.28
CA LEU A 245 8.33 -3.91 8.14
C LEU A 245 9.75 -3.33 8.13
N ASP A 246 10.61 -3.74 9.06
CA ASP A 246 12.01 -3.26 9.14
C ASP A 246 12.86 -3.63 7.93
N VAL A 247 12.60 -4.79 7.31
CA VAL A 247 13.24 -5.16 6.04
C VAL A 247 12.73 -4.25 4.92
N MET A 248 11.41 -4.13 4.75
CA MET A 248 10.82 -3.36 3.65
C MET A 248 11.10 -1.86 3.71
N GLU A 249 11.26 -1.32 4.90
CA GLU A 249 11.68 0.07 5.09
C GLU A 249 13.12 0.31 4.63
N ARG A 250 14.03 -0.62 4.96
CA ARG A 250 15.43 -0.55 4.49
C ARG A 250 15.48 -0.66 2.97
N ASP A 251 14.82 -1.65 2.39
CA ASP A 251 14.79 -1.86 0.94
C ASP A 251 14.23 -0.63 0.19
N ARG A 252 13.14 -0.04 0.70
CA ARG A 252 12.57 1.19 0.12
C ARG A 252 13.48 2.39 0.32
N SER A 253 14.20 2.48 1.45
CA SER A 253 15.15 3.58 1.70
C SER A 253 16.35 3.50 0.77
N GLU A 254 16.92 2.31 0.61
CA GLU A 254 18.06 2.05 -0.29
C GLU A 254 17.69 2.33 -1.76
N CYS A 255 16.46 2.04 -2.15
CA CYS A 255 15.94 2.35 -3.49
C CYS A 255 15.44 3.80 -3.66
N GLY A 256 15.47 4.64 -2.62
CA GLY A 256 14.93 6.01 -2.68
C GLY A 256 13.40 6.11 -2.83
N LEU A 257 12.68 5.04 -2.46
CA LEU A 257 11.21 4.93 -2.53
C LEU A 257 10.55 5.01 -1.14
N HIS A 258 11.28 5.47 -0.12
CA HIS A 258 10.77 5.65 1.22
C HIS A 258 10.09 7.02 1.35
N PHE A 259 8.81 7.08 1.01
CA PHE A 259 8.07 8.34 0.95
C PHE A 259 7.71 8.88 2.34
N SER A 260 7.96 10.18 2.56
CA SER A 260 7.56 10.87 3.80
C SER A 260 6.04 11.07 3.89
N ALA A 261 5.56 11.39 5.09
CA ALA A 261 4.16 11.72 5.34
C ALA A 261 3.67 12.94 4.54
N ALA A 262 4.58 13.82 4.10
CA ALA A 262 4.22 14.93 3.22
C ALA A 262 3.92 14.50 1.78
N HIS A 263 4.58 13.44 1.28
CA HIS A 263 4.48 13.02 -0.11
C HIS A 263 3.51 11.86 -0.32
N LEU A 264 3.42 10.96 0.67
CA LEU A 264 2.65 9.73 0.58
C LEU A 264 1.17 9.95 0.21
N PRO A 265 0.42 10.92 0.79
CA PRO A 265 -0.98 11.13 0.44
C PRO A 265 -1.20 11.44 -1.04
N GLY A 266 -0.49 12.43 -1.57
CA GLY A 266 -0.63 12.84 -2.97
C GLY A 266 -0.19 11.76 -3.95
N LEU A 267 0.81 10.94 -3.57
CA LEU A 267 1.28 9.84 -4.41
C LEU A 267 0.26 8.69 -4.47
N LEU A 268 -0.31 8.29 -3.33
CA LEU A 268 -1.32 7.24 -3.28
C LEU A 268 -2.63 7.66 -3.95
N GLU A 269 -3.02 8.93 -3.82
CA GLU A 269 -4.17 9.47 -4.56
C GLU A 269 -3.93 9.41 -6.08
N LYS A 270 -2.75 9.82 -6.56
CA LYS A 270 -2.39 9.71 -7.98
C LYS A 270 -2.41 8.25 -8.45
N ALA A 271 -1.91 7.32 -7.63
CA ALA A 271 -1.83 5.90 -7.97
C ALA A 271 -3.22 5.24 -8.08
N ILE A 272 -4.13 5.52 -7.15
CA ILE A 272 -5.48 4.93 -7.18
C ILE A 272 -6.30 5.48 -8.35
N ARG A 273 -6.22 6.81 -8.61
CA ARG A 273 -6.88 7.44 -9.77
C ARG A 273 -6.33 6.90 -11.09
N HIS A 274 -5.02 6.76 -11.19
CA HIS A 274 -4.39 6.16 -12.37
C HIS A 274 -4.91 4.75 -12.61
N THR A 275 -4.96 3.92 -11.57
CA THR A 275 -5.43 2.53 -11.69
C THR A 275 -6.92 2.46 -12.08
N ALA A 276 -7.75 3.38 -11.59
CA ALA A 276 -9.16 3.48 -12.00
C ALA A 276 -9.32 3.89 -13.48
N GLN A 277 -8.39 4.69 -14.02
CA GLN A 277 -8.41 5.12 -15.41
C GLN A 277 -7.80 4.09 -16.37
N ALA A 278 -6.74 3.38 -15.97
CA ALA A 278 -6.04 2.41 -16.81
C ALA A 278 -5.56 1.21 -15.98
N HIS A 279 -5.96 0.00 -16.39
CA HIS A 279 -5.59 -1.26 -15.73
C HIS A 279 -4.33 -1.92 -16.32
N ASP A 280 -3.93 -1.51 -17.52
CA ASP A 280 -2.85 -2.09 -18.32
C ASP A 280 -1.59 -1.20 -18.35
N ARG A 281 -1.71 0.07 -17.94
CA ARG A 281 -0.60 1.02 -17.92
C ARG A 281 0.18 0.97 -16.62
N THR A 282 1.50 1.13 -16.70
CA THR A 282 2.40 1.20 -15.53
C THR A 282 2.30 2.57 -14.85
N PHE A 283 2.17 2.59 -13.52
CA PHE A 283 2.22 3.85 -12.76
C PHE A 283 3.67 4.28 -12.51
N ASN A 284 4.14 5.32 -13.20
CA ASN A 284 5.50 5.84 -13.01
C ASN A 284 5.57 6.77 -11.78
N LEU A 285 6.15 6.26 -10.69
CA LEU A 285 6.28 6.96 -9.41
C LEU A 285 7.14 8.22 -9.55
N ILE A 286 8.24 8.14 -10.29
CA ILE A 286 9.20 9.25 -10.46
C ILE A 286 8.54 10.39 -11.22
N GLU A 287 7.91 10.07 -12.36
CA GLU A 287 7.20 11.05 -13.18
C GLU A 287 6.08 11.73 -12.38
N LYS A 288 5.33 10.96 -11.59
CA LYS A 288 4.19 11.50 -10.82
C LYS A 288 4.61 12.23 -9.55
N ALA A 289 5.78 11.93 -8.98
CA ALA A 289 6.33 12.65 -7.84
C ALA A 289 6.97 13.98 -8.25
N ARG A 290 7.48 14.10 -9.49
CA ARG A 290 8.11 15.33 -9.96
C ARG A 290 7.06 16.43 -10.19
N PRO A 291 7.29 17.67 -9.71
CA PRO A 291 6.47 18.80 -10.10
C PRO A 291 6.62 19.06 -11.61
N PRO A 292 5.60 19.61 -12.29
CA PRO A 292 5.77 20.01 -13.68
C PRO A 292 6.93 21.00 -13.79
N PRO A 293 7.79 20.89 -14.82
CA PRO A 293 8.84 21.87 -15.03
C PRO A 293 8.21 23.26 -15.14
N ARG A 294 8.82 24.24 -14.46
CA ARG A 294 8.39 25.65 -14.53
C ARG A 294 9.51 26.50 -15.14
N PRO A 295 9.72 26.41 -16.48
CA PRO A 295 10.85 27.07 -17.14
C PRO A 295 10.86 28.59 -16.94
N LEU A 296 9.67 29.20 -16.79
CA LEU A 296 9.51 30.64 -16.58
C LEU A 296 10.03 31.12 -15.21
N GLU A 297 10.13 30.24 -14.21
CA GLU A 297 10.64 30.61 -12.89
C GLU A 297 12.16 30.38 -12.76
N TRP A 298 12.80 29.69 -13.71
CA TRP A 298 14.24 29.38 -13.64
C TRP A 298 15.10 30.64 -13.62
N THR A 299 14.80 31.62 -14.49
CA THR A 299 15.52 32.90 -14.51
C THR A 299 15.34 33.66 -13.20
N PHE A 300 14.16 33.60 -12.58
CA PHE A 300 13.90 34.20 -11.28
C PHE A 300 14.68 33.51 -10.17
N HIS A 301 14.63 32.18 -10.09
CA HIS A 301 15.29 31.40 -9.04
C HIS A 301 16.81 31.41 -9.16
N ILE A 302 17.36 31.27 -10.37
CA ILE A 302 18.80 31.41 -10.64
C ILE A 302 19.25 32.84 -10.35
N GLY A 303 18.51 33.85 -10.82
CA GLY A 303 18.82 35.25 -10.55
C GLY A 303 18.73 35.61 -9.06
N HIS A 304 17.82 34.98 -8.30
CA HIS A 304 17.74 35.13 -6.85
C HIS A 304 18.92 34.41 -6.15
N PHE A 305 19.23 33.18 -6.56
CA PHE A 305 20.35 32.40 -6.03
C PHE A 305 21.69 33.12 -6.23
N LEU A 306 21.98 33.59 -7.44
CA LEU A 306 23.21 34.34 -7.74
C LEU A 306 23.30 35.61 -6.88
N ARG A 307 22.21 36.36 -6.73
CA ARG A 307 22.17 37.57 -5.89
C ARG A 307 22.43 37.28 -4.41
N GLN A 308 21.92 36.18 -3.87
CA GLN A 308 22.16 35.79 -2.47
C GLN A 308 23.50 35.09 -2.27
N GLY A 309 23.99 34.43 -3.33
CA GLY A 309 25.21 33.63 -3.37
C GLY A 309 26.50 34.44 -3.48
N ASN A 310 26.47 35.77 -3.49
CA ASN A 310 27.65 36.64 -3.65
C ASN A 310 28.81 36.36 -2.67
N LYS A 311 28.59 35.60 -1.59
CA LYS A 311 29.61 35.17 -0.62
C LYS A 311 30.17 33.75 -0.87
N VAL A 312 29.61 33.02 -1.83
CA VAL A 312 30.00 31.67 -2.24
C VAL A 312 30.90 31.79 -3.46
N ALA A 313 31.94 30.95 -3.56
CA ALA A 313 32.82 30.94 -4.72
C ALA A 313 32.04 30.63 -6.01
N VAL A 314 32.42 31.28 -7.12
CA VAL A 314 31.72 31.17 -8.41
C VAL A 314 31.70 29.71 -8.89
N GLU A 315 32.79 28.95 -8.71
CA GLU A 315 32.81 27.55 -9.13
C GLU A 315 31.77 26.70 -8.40
N ALA A 316 31.53 26.96 -7.11
CA ALA A 316 30.52 26.26 -6.35
C ALA A 316 29.09 26.65 -6.78
N GLN A 317 28.87 27.91 -7.15
CA GLN A 317 27.60 28.37 -7.72
C GLN A 317 27.31 27.68 -9.06
N ASP A 318 28.30 27.60 -9.94
CA ASP A 318 28.19 26.95 -11.24
C ASP A 318 27.90 25.45 -11.11
N ILE A 319 28.55 24.77 -10.17
CA ILE A 319 28.28 23.35 -9.88
C ILE A 319 26.84 23.15 -9.38
N ILE A 320 26.35 24.04 -8.51
CA ILE A 320 24.97 23.95 -7.99
C ILE A 320 23.95 24.22 -9.08
N ILE A 321 24.16 25.26 -9.90
CA ILE A 321 23.26 25.61 -11.01
C ILE A 321 23.27 24.51 -12.06
N SER A 322 24.43 24.04 -12.49
CA SER A 322 24.55 22.97 -13.49
C SER A 322 23.96 21.65 -12.99
N SER A 323 24.21 21.24 -11.75
CA SER A 323 23.58 20.04 -11.18
C SER A 323 22.07 20.17 -11.05
N SER A 324 21.56 21.33 -10.63
CA SER A 324 20.11 21.59 -10.55
C SER A 324 19.46 21.55 -11.92
N LEU A 325 20.08 22.21 -12.91
CA LEU A 325 19.61 22.19 -14.30
C LEU A 325 19.69 20.78 -14.88
N MET A 326 20.76 20.02 -14.63
CA MET A 326 20.86 18.63 -15.07
C MET A 326 19.76 17.77 -14.44
N LEU A 327 19.54 17.88 -13.13
CA LEU A 327 18.51 17.12 -12.39
C LEU A 327 17.08 17.46 -12.85
N ASP A 328 16.82 18.72 -13.20
CA ASP A 328 15.53 19.18 -13.70
C ASP A 328 15.36 18.93 -15.22
N ALA A 329 16.46 18.89 -15.98
CA ALA A 329 16.49 18.66 -17.42
C ALA A 329 16.46 17.20 -17.84
N PHE A 330 16.51 16.22 -16.93
CA PHE A 330 16.28 14.82 -17.30
C PHE A 330 14.82 14.61 -17.72
N PRO A 331 14.48 14.37 -19.00
CA PRO A 331 13.15 13.96 -19.37
C PRO A 331 12.73 12.67 -18.65
N PRO A 332 11.41 12.44 -18.47
CA PRO A 332 10.90 11.17 -17.96
C PRO A 332 11.55 10.00 -18.72
N ASN A 333 12.01 8.98 -17.99
CA ASN A 333 12.64 7.74 -18.48
C ASN A 333 14.17 7.74 -18.77
N MET A 334 14.92 8.81 -18.50
CA MET A 334 16.39 8.76 -18.68
C MET A 334 17.15 7.93 -17.63
N HIS A 335 16.54 7.61 -16.48
CA HIS A 335 17.18 6.77 -15.45
C HIS A 335 17.35 5.29 -15.85
N GLY A 336 16.64 4.82 -16.89
CA GLY A 336 16.80 3.45 -17.41
C GLY A 336 17.95 3.25 -18.39
N MET A 337 18.61 4.34 -18.81
CA MET A 337 19.73 4.30 -19.77
C MET A 337 21.12 4.34 -19.10
N MET A 338 21.18 4.44 -17.77
CA MET A 338 22.44 4.53 -17.01
C MET A 338 22.70 3.32 -16.10
N ALA A 339 22.01 2.19 -16.32
CA ALA A 339 22.28 0.92 -15.62
C ALA A 339 23.01 -0.06 -16.54
#